data_AF-A0A814CRS0-F1
#
_entry.id   AF-A0A814CRS0-F1
#
_cell.length_a   1.000
_cell.length_b   1.000
_cell.length_c   1.000
_cell.angle_alpha   90.00
_cell.angle_beta   90.00
_cell.angle_gamma   90.00
#
_symmetry.space_group_name_H-M   'P 1'
#
loop_
_entity.id
_entity.type
_entity.pdbx_description
1 polymer ?
#
loop_
_entity_poly.entity_id
_entity_poly.type
_entity_poly.pdbx_seq_one_letter_code
_entity_poly.pdbx_strand_id
1 'polypeptide(L)'
;MPYNIRYEVDVNTRRSGSTLNEAKELTRLTGLNYYFSKSIDYQDDEYGNAILTLFPIKETTHYELPMKLDQERRSISIIRVELTENQQLYFASTHLEVSDESTRLVQVQKLVEISSKYQQQYSFIIADDMSSTPTSETIKKFQEQFALACKINECLPTFSSSKPTRTIV
;
A
#
# COMPACT_ATOMS: atom_id res chain seq x y z
N MET A 1 -9.07 -0.63 -14.01
CA MET A 1 -7.96 0.27 -13.59
C MET A 1 -6.65 -0.43 -13.94
N PRO A 2 -5.63 0.24 -14.50
CA PRO A 2 -4.40 -0.41 -15.00
C PRO A 2 -3.34 -0.71 -13.92
N TYR A 3 -3.70 -0.67 -12.64
CA TYR A 3 -2.80 -0.89 -11.51
C TYR A 3 -3.31 -2.08 -10.67
N ASN A 4 -2.45 -3.05 -10.42
CA ASN A 4 -2.73 -4.20 -9.55
C ASN A 4 -1.79 -4.14 -8.35
N ILE A 5 -2.34 -4.22 -7.15
CA ILE A 5 -1.59 -4.15 -5.88
C ILE A 5 -1.76 -5.49 -5.19
N ARG A 6 -0.65 -6.01 -4.67
CA ARG A 6 -0.63 -7.19 -3.83
C ARG A 6 0.07 -6.84 -2.52
N TYR A 7 -0.68 -6.95 -1.45
CA TYR A 7 -0.14 -6.98 -0.09
C TYR A 7 0.34 -8.41 0.21
N GLU A 8 1.29 -8.54 1.12
CA GLU A 8 1.78 -9.86 1.60
C GLU A 8 2.41 -10.72 0.51
N VAL A 9 3.37 -10.16 -0.23
CA VAL A 9 4.04 -10.89 -1.31
C VAL A 9 5.25 -11.63 -0.76
N ASP A 10 5.20 -12.96 -0.87
CA ASP A 10 6.25 -13.84 -0.39
C ASP A 10 7.42 -13.85 -1.39
N VAL A 11 8.64 -13.63 -0.89
CA VAL A 11 9.87 -13.88 -1.64
C VAL A 11 10.61 -15.02 -0.95
N ASN A 12 10.61 -16.19 -1.61
CA ASN A 12 11.29 -17.41 -1.18
C ASN A 12 10.92 -17.88 0.24
N THR A 13 9.72 -17.58 0.73
CA THR A 13 9.30 -18.08 2.04
C THR A 13 8.90 -19.55 1.96
N ARG A 14 8.99 -20.28 3.07
CA ARG A 14 8.62 -21.72 3.10
C ARG A 14 7.14 -21.95 2.78
N ARG A 15 6.30 -20.92 2.95
CA ARG A 15 4.86 -20.92 2.66
C ARG A 15 4.57 -20.92 1.15
N SER A 16 5.30 -20.12 0.38
CA SER A 16 5.13 -20.02 -1.09
C SER A 16 6.14 -20.86 -1.88
N GLY A 17 7.09 -21.48 -1.18
CA GLY A 17 8.18 -22.27 -1.74
C GLY A 17 9.49 -21.50 -1.64
N SER A 18 10.52 -22.12 -1.07
CA SER A 18 11.82 -21.50 -0.73
C SER A 18 12.66 -21.04 -1.94
N THR A 19 12.08 -21.05 -3.14
CA THR A 19 12.70 -20.63 -4.40
C THR A 19 11.78 -19.72 -5.22
N LEU A 20 10.59 -19.38 -4.72
CA LEU A 20 9.59 -18.61 -5.45
C LEU A 20 9.61 -17.15 -4.98
N ASN A 21 10.09 -16.26 -5.84
CA ASN A 21 9.86 -14.83 -5.72
C ASN A 21 8.53 -14.51 -6.43
N GLU A 22 7.45 -14.37 -5.67
CA GLU A 22 6.11 -14.17 -6.22
C GLU A 22 6.02 -12.88 -7.05
N ALA A 23 6.67 -11.80 -6.62
CA ALA A 23 6.69 -10.55 -7.39
C ALA A 23 7.32 -10.76 -8.78
N LYS A 24 8.45 -11.47 -8.83
CA LYS A 24 9.16 -11.79 -10.08
C LYS A 24 8.34 -12.72 -10.98
N GLU A 25 7.68 -13.71 -10.39
CA GLU A 25 6.83 -14.64 -11.15
C GLU A 25 5.57 -13.95 -11.69
N LEU A 26 4.95 -13.06 -10.92
CA LEU A 26 3.85 -12.22 -11.39
C LEU A 26 4.30 -11.31 -12.53
N THR A 27 5.48 -10.69 -12.44
CA THR A 27 6.06 -9.94 -13.56
C THR A 27 6.28 -10.81 -14.79
N ARG A 28 6.80 -12.03 -14.63
CA ARG A 28 6.98 -12.97 -15.74
C ARG A 28 5.65 -13.33 -16.42
N LEU A 29 4.60 -13.54 -15.63
CA LEU A 29 3.27 -13.94 -16.12
C LEU A 29 2.48 -12.78 -16.73
N THR A 30 2.65 -11.57 -16.21
CA THR A 30 1.83 -10.40 -16.59
C THR A 30 2.54 -9.43 -17.53
N GLY A 31 3.87 -9.50 -17.65
CA GLY A 31 4.69 -8.55 -18.39
C GLY A 31 4.81 -7.17 -17.71
N LEU A 32 4.38 -7.04 -16.45
CA LEU A 32 4.38 -5.77 -15.72
C LEU A 32 5.74 -5.48 -15.08
N ASN A 33 6.10 -4.20 -15.00
CA ASN A 33 7.19 -3.75 -14.14
C ASN A 33 6.77 -3.92 -12.67
N TYR A 34 7.74 -4.16 -11.79
CA TYR A 34 7.46 -4.26 -10.36
C TYR A 34 8.48 -3.53 -9.51
N TYR A 35 8.04 -3.07 -8.35
CA TYR A 35 8.89 -2.68 -7.23
C TYR A 35 8.50 -3.53 -6.03
N PHE A 36 9.48 -4.21 -5.43
CA PHE A 36 9.32 -4.91 -4.16
C PHE A 36 10.00 -4.11 -3.06
N SER A 37 9.25 -3.86 -1.99
CA SER A 37 9.72 -3.16 -0.81
C SER A 37 9.66 -4.09 0.38
N LYS A 38 10.84 -4.45 0.88
CA LYS A 38 10.99 -5.33 2.04
C LYS A 38 10.40 -4.66 3.29
N SER A 39 9.57 -5.38 4.02
CA SER A 39 8.98 -4.94 5.30
C SER A 39 9.65 -5.62 6.50
N ILE A 40 9.92 -6.92 6.43
CA ILE A 40 10.62 -7.68 7.48
C ILE A 40 11.50 -8.79 6.90
N ASP A 41 12.50 -9.23 7.65
CA ASP A 41 13.14 -10.53 7.46
C ASP A 41 12.20 -11.63 7.98
N TYR A 42 11.84 -12.60 7.16
CA TYR A 42 10.91 -13.68 7.52
C TYR A 42 11.44 -15.03 7.04
N GLN A 43 11.64 -15.96 7.99
CA GLN A 43 12.04 -17.35 7.73
C GLN A 43 13.23 -17.50 6.77
N ASP A 44 14.31 -16.76 7.04
CA ASP A 44 15.57 -16.77 6.28
C ASP A 44 15.55 -15.98 4.94
N ASP A 45 14.46 -15.30 4.58
CA ASP A 45 14.34 -14.47 3.36
C ASP A 45 13.45 -13.21 3.57
N GLU A 46 12.94 -12.59 2.49
CA GLU A 46 12.28 -11.29 2.50
C GLU A 46 10.75 -11.36 2.42
N TYR A 47 10.07 -10.61 3.30
CA TYR A 47 8.61 -10.41 3.25
C TYR A 47 8.31 -8.92 3.12
N GLY A 48 7.41 -8.55 2.19
CA GLY A 48 7.17 -7.15 1.88
C GLY A 48 6.01 -6.88 0.94
N ASN A 49 5.91 -5.62 0.53
CA ASN A 49 4.88 -5.14 -0.39
C ASN A 49 5.41 -5.07 -1.82
N ALA A 50 4.58 -5.46 -2.79
CA ALA A 50 4.92 -5.29 -4.21
C ALA A 50 3.93 -4.39 -4.93
N ILE A 51 4.46 -3.44 -5.71
CA ILE A 51 3.68 -2.62 -6.62
C ILE A 51 3.96 -3.11 -8.05
N LEU A 52 2.91 -3.48 -8.79
CA LEU A 52 3.01 -3.84 -10.21
C LEU A 52 2.40 -2.75 -11.09
N THR A 53 3.06 -2.42 -12.20
CA THR A 53 2.65 -1.34 -13.10
C THR A 53 3.03 -1.62 -14.56
N LEU A 54 2.17 -1.19 -15.49
CA LEU A 54 2.47 -1.18 -16.92
C LEU A 54 3.49 -0.09 -17.31
N PHE A 55 3.62 0.94 -16.47
CA PHE A 55 4.39 2.14 -16.76
C PHE A 55 5.84 2.02 -16.28
N PRO A 56 6.80 2.69 -16.93
CA PRO A 56 8.18 2.75 -16.46
C PRO A 56 8.26 3.36 -15.05
N ILE A 57 8.93 2.65 -14.15
CA ILE A 57 9.25 3.14 -12.80
C ILE A 57 10.52 4.01 -12.91
N LYS A 58 10.43 5.26 -12.44
CA LYS A 58 11.53 6.23 -12.48
C LYS A 58 12.24 6.38 -11.15
N GLU A 59 11.48 6.28 -10.05
CA GLU A 59 11.99 6.38 -8.69
C GLU A 59 11.21 5.44 -7.79
N THR A 60 11.87 4.99 -6.72
CA THR A 60 11.29 4.15 -5.69
C THR A 60 11.70 4.70 -4.33
N THR A 61 10.78 4.78 -3.38
CA THR A 61 11.06 5.22 -2.01
C THR A 61 10.28 4.35 -1.03
N HIS A 62 10.85 4.17 0.16
CA HIS A 62 10.24 3.43 1.26
C HIS A 62 10.34 4.26 2.55
N TYR A 63 9.27 4.25 3.36
CA TYR A 63 9.28 4.79 4.71
C TYR A 63 8.67 3.79 5.69
N GLU A 64 9.34 3.58 6.83
CA GLU A 64 8.74 2.92 7.98
C GLU A 64 7.67 3.83 8.61
N LEU A 65 6.57 3.22 9.06
CA LEU A 65 5.49 3.89 9.77
C LEU A 65 5.62 3.67 11.29
N PRO A 66 5.16 4.62 12.11
CA PRO A 66 5.19 4.49 13.56
C PRO A 66 4.43 3.25 14.07
N MET A 67 4.94 2.64 15.14
CA MET A 67 4.34 1.49 15.82
C MET A 67 4.58 1.55 17.33
N LYS A 68 3.73 0.89 18.11
CA LYS A 68 3.98 0.60 19.54
C LYS A 68 4.90 -0.60 19.70
N LEU A 69 5.41 -0.80 20.91
CA LEU A 69 6.14 -2.03 21.26
C LEU A 69 5.23 -3.26 21.00
N ASP A 70 5.81 -4.32 20.45
CA ASP A 70 5.14 -5.59 20.10
C ASP A 70 4.13 -5.55 18.93
N GLN A 71 4.03 -4.43 18.20
CA GLN A 71 3.24 -4.36 16.95
C GLN A 71 4.08 -4.79 15.73
N GLU A 72 3.40 -5.27 14.68
CA GLU A 72 4.05 -5.56 13.40
C GLU A 72 4.56 -4.27 12.75
N ARG A 73 5.74 -4.33 12.13
CA ARG A 73 6.28 -3.20 11.36
C ARG A 73 5.39 -2.93 10.16
N ARG A 74 4.99 -1.66 10.01
CA ARG A 74 4.25 -1.17 8.84
C ARG A 74 5.10 -0.18 8.05
N SER A 75 4.86 -0.08 6.76
CA SER A 75 5.63 0.79 5.86
C SER A 75 4.81 1.23 4.66
N ILE A 76 5.17 2.39 4.11
CA ILE A 76 4.67 2.86 2.82
C ILE A 76 5.76 2.73 1.76
N SER A 77 5.39 2.12 0.65
CA SER A 77 6.18 2.01 -0.58
C SER A 77 5.67 3.03 -1.59
N ILE A 78 6.54 3.81 -2.21
CA ILE A 78 6.18 4.85 -3.17
C ILE A 78 6.99 4.62 -4.44
N ILE A 79 6.33 4.66 -5.59
CA ILE A 79 7.00 4.69 -6.90
C ILE A 79 6.59 5.94 -7.66
N ARG A 80 7.55 6.54 -8.38
CA ARG A 80 7.24 7.53 -9.44
C ARG A 80 7.12 6.79 -10.76
N VAL A 81 5.98 6.92 -11.42
CA VAL A 81 5.74 6.33 -12.74
C VAL A 81 5.54 7.40 -13.78
N GLU A 82 5.94 7.09 -15.01
CA GLU A 82 5.71 7.92 -16.19
C GLU A 82 4.57 7.33 -17.02
N LEU A 83 3.42 8.00 -17.03
CA LEU A 83 2.24 7.59 -17.79
C LEU A 83 2.39 7.87 -19.29
N THR A 84 2.96 9.04 -19.59
CA THR A 84 3.36 9.52 -20.91
C THR A 84 4.58 10.42 -20.72
N GLU A 85 5.28 10.81 -21.78
CA GLU A 85 6.51 11.64 -21.71
C GLU A 85 6.36 12.90 -20.83
N ASN A 86 5.16 13.47 -20.74
CA ASN A 86 4.88 14.70 -19.98
C ASN A 86 3.93 14.50 -18.78
N GLN A 87 3.60 13.25 -18.43
CA GLN A 87 2.68 12.96 -17.34
C GLN A 87 3.29 11.95 -16.38
N GLN A 88 3.53 12.39 -15.16
CA GLN A 88 4.07 11.57 -14.08
C GLN A 88 3.15 11.62 -12.86
N LEU A 89 3.19 10.56 -12.07
CA LEU A 89 2.54 10.52 -10.77
C LEU A 89 3.34 9.67 -9.79
N TYR A 90 3.10 9.93 -8.51
CA TYR A 90 3.49 9.06 -7.44
C TYR A 90 2.36 8.08 -7.13
N PHE A 91 2.69 6.80 -7.11
CA PHE A 91 1.80 5.74 -6.69
C PHE A 91 2.37 5.09 -5.44
N ALA A 92 1.56 4.99 -4.41
CA ALA A 92 1.97 4.49 -3.12
C ALA A 92 1.08 3.34 -2.65
N SER A 93 1.71 2.40 -1.96
CA SER A 93 1.06 1.25 -1.34
C SER A 93 1.51 1.14 0.10
N THR A 94 0.54 0.94 0.99
CA THR A 94 0.75 0.74 2.43
C THR A 94 -0.29 -0.23 2.96
N HIS A 95 -0.07 -0.74 4.16
CA HIS A 95 -1.04 -1.53 4.92
C HIS A 95 -0.91 -1.08 6.36
N LEU A 96 -2.00 -0.63 6.97
CA LEU A 96 -1.97 -0.07 8.32
C LEU A 96 -2.04 -1.15 9.41
N GLU A 97 -1.88 -0.72 10.65
CA GLU A 97 -2.07 -1.59 11.80
C GLU A 97 -3.56 -2.01 11.91
N VAL A 98 -3.82 -3.29 12.19
CA VAL A 98 -5.18 -3.86 12.12
C VAL A 98 -5.95 -3.79 13.45
N SER A 99 -5.27 -3.91 14.59
CA SER A 99 -5.89 -4.17 15.89
C SER A 99 -6.07 -2.94 16.80
N ASP A 100 -5.45 -1.81 16.48
CA ASP A 100 -5.27 -0.63 17.33
C ASP A 100 -5.46 0.68 16.55
N GLU A 101 -6.65 1.27 16.72
CA GLU A 101 -7.03 2.54 16.09
C GLU A 101 -6.09 3.69 16.44
N SER A 102 -5.51 3.71 17.65
CA SER A 102 -4.62 4.80 18.04
C SER A 102 -3.29 4.75 17.30
N THR A 103 -2.79 3.53 16.99
CA THR A 103 -1.63 3.37 16.12
C THR A 103 -1.99 3.78 14.68
N ARG A 104 -3.12 3.32 14.14
CA ARG A 104 -3.57 3.72 12.78
C ARG A 104 -3.66 5.23 12.62
N LEU A 105 -4.19 5.93 13.61
CA LEU A 105 -4.33 7.38 13.56
C LEU A 105 -2.96 8.08 13.46
N VAL A 106 -1.95 7.61 14.20
CA VAL A 106 -0.57 8.13 14.11
C VAL A 106 0.07 7.77 12.77
N GLN A 107 -0.19 6.56 12.25
CA GLN A 107 0.30 6.13 10.94
C GLN A 107 -0.29 6.99 9.82
N VAL A 108 -1.60 7.26 9.83
CA VAL A 108 -2.24 8.15 8.85
C VAL A 108 -1.73 9.59 8.94
N GLN A 109 -1.48 10.11 10.15
CA GLN A 109 -0.83 11.42 10.30
C GLN A 109 0.55 11.43 9.62
N LYS A 110 1.33 10.35 9.77
CA LYS A 110 2.62 10.23 9.10
C LYS A 110 2.48 10.12 7.59
N LEU A 111 1.49 9.37 7.10
CA LEU A 111 1.19 9.27 5.67
C LEU A 111 0.85 10.63 5.05
N VAL A 112 0.02 11.40 5.74
CA VAL A 112 -0.34 12.77 5.33
C VAL A 112 0.90 13.67 5.28
N GLU A 113 1.77 13.62 6.31
CA GLU A 113 3.03 14.38 6.33
C GLU A 113 3.95 13.99 5.16
N ILE A 114 4.16 12.69 4.92
CA ILE A 114 5.00 12.18 3.82
C ILE A 114 4.43 12.67 2.48
N SER A 115 3.13 12.47 2.26
CA SER A 115 2.47 12.76 0.99
C SER A 115 2.53 14.24 0.61
N SER A 116 2.44 15.13 1.60
CA SER A 116 2.52 16.58 1.39
C SER A 116 3.81 17.02 0.69
N LYS A 117 4.92 16.29 0.89
CA LYS A 117 6.23 16.57 0.27
C LYS A 117 6.24 16.24 -1.22
N TYR A 118 5.46 15.24 -1.63
CA TYR A 118 5.39 14.75 -3.01
C TYR A 118 4.31 15.44 -3.84
N GLN A 119 3.19 15.81 -3.22
CA GLN A 119 2.06 16.47 -3.88
C GLN A 119 2.41 17.84 -4.48
N GLN A 120 3.52 18.46 -4.06
CA GLN A 120 4.03 19.69 -4.66
C GLN A 120 4.60 19.51 -6.07
N GLN A 121 4.95 18.27 -6.45
CA GLN A 121 5.63 17.97 -7.71
C GLN A 121 4.70 17.28 -8.71
N TYR A 122 4.00 16.22 -8.29
CA TYR A 122 3.11 15.44 -9.14
C TYR A 122 1.90 14.93 -8.33
N SER A 123 0.85 14.47 -9.04
CA SER A 123 -0.28 13.80 -8.40
C SER A 123 0.17 12.60 -7.57
N PHE A 124 -0.45 12.41 -6.41
CA PHE A 124 -0.10 11.35 -5.48
C PHE A 124 -1.32 10.45 -5.24
N ILE A 125 -1.21 9.18 -5.60
CA ILE A 125 -2.26 8.17 -5.40
C ILE A 125 -1.77 7.20 -4.35
N ILE A 126 -2.53 7.05 -3.27
CA ILE A 126 -2.35 5.96 -2.30
C ILE A 126 -3.43 4.94 -2.57
N ALA A 127 -3.03 3.69 -2.59
CA ALA A 127 -3.94 2.59 -2.40
C ALA A 127 -3.45 1.77 -1.20
N ASP A 128 -4.35 1.67 -0.23
CA ASP A 128 -4.10 1.19 1.12
C ASP A 128 -5.17 0.15 1.48
N ASP A 129 -4.86 -0.69 2.46
CA ASP A 129 -5.86 -1.33 3.30
C ASP A 129 -5.79 -0.59 4.64
N MET A 130 -6.64 0.43 4.82
CA MET A 130 -6.61 1.23 6.04
C MET A 130 -7.21 0.47 7.23
N SER A 131 -7.86 -0.69 6.99
CA SER A 131 -8.53 -1.53 7.98
C SER A 131 -9.45 -0.74 8.92
N SER A 132 -10.03 0.35 8.42
CA SER A 132 -10.81 1.31 9.20
C SER A 132 -12.19 1.51 8.61
N THR A 133 -13.18 1.82 9.46
CA THR A 133 -14.51 2.17 8.96
C THR A 133 -14.49 3.55 8.31
N PRO A 134 -15.34 3.80 7.29
CA PRO A 134 -15.42 5.10 6.61
C PRO A 134 -15.70 6.31 7.52
N THR A 135 -16.22 6.10 8.73
CA THR A 135 -16.56 7.15 9.70
C THR A 135 -15.54 7.31 10.83
N SER A 136 -14.49 6.48 10.85
CA SER A 136 -13.42 6.51 11.86
C SER A 136 -12.64 7.82 11.84
N GLU A 137 -11.98 8.13 12.97
CA GLU A 137 -11.07 9.29 13.04
C GLU A 137 -9.87 9.13 12.10
N THR A 138 -9.39 7.90 11.92
CA THR A 138 -8.36 7.54 10.94
C THR A 138 -8.75 8.00 9.53
N ILE A 139 -9.94 7.64 9.04
CA ILE A 139 -10.40 8.05 7.70
C ILE A 139 -10.65 9.56 7.63
N LYS A 140 -11.25 10.17 8.65
CA LYS A 140 -11.43 11.63 8.69
C LYS A 140 -10.10 12.36 8.57
N LYS A 141 -9.07 11.89 9.26
CA LYS A 141 -7.73 12.47 9.22
C LYS A 141 -7.10 12.31 7.85
N PHE A 142 -7.24 11.14 7.22
CA PHE A 142 -6.76 10.89 5.86
C PHE A 142 -7.43 11.83 4.84
N GLN A 143 -8.73 12.08 5.01
CA GLN A 143 -9.53 12.94 4.14
C GLN A 143 -9.18 14.43 4.20
N GLU A 144 -8.37 14.87 5.18
CA GLU A 144 -7.88 16.25 5.20
C GLU A 144 -6.99 16.57 3.99
N GLN A 145 -6.33 15.57 3.39
CA GLN A 145 -5.45 15.75 2.22
C GLN A 145 -5.82 14.88 1.02
N PHE A 146 -6.64 13.84 1.22
CA PHE A 146 -6.98 12.88 0.18
C PHE A 146 -8.47 12.81 -0.08
N ALA A 147 -8.83 12.67 -1.35
CA ALA A 147 -10.17 12.23 -1.73
C ALA A 147 -10.20 10.69 -1.76
N LEU A 148 -11.26 10.10 -1.18
CA LEU A 148 -11.51 8.67 -1.31
C LEU A 148 -11.98 8.36 -2.74
N ALA A 149 -11.57 7.22 -3.29
CA ALA A 149 -11.98 6.78 -4.63
C ALA A 149 -13.48 6.44 -4.73
N CYS A 150 -14.12 6.14 -3.60
CA CYS A 150 -15.57 5.96 -3.48
C CYS A 150 -16.13 6.92 -2.42
N LYS A 151 -17.40 7.31 -2.58
CA LYS A 151 -18.08 8.08 -1.54
C LYS A 151 -18.39 7.17 -0.36
N ILE A 152 -18.27 7.69 0.86
CA ILE A 152 -18.44 6.97 2.14
C ILE A 152 -19.70 6.08 2.20
N ASN A 153 -20.79 6.47 1.54
CA ASN A 153 -22.07 5.72 1.53
C ASN A 153 -22.30 4.89 0.25
N GLU A 154 -21.36 4.92 -0.70
CA GLU A 154 -21.43 4.19 -1.98
C GLU A 154 -20.31 3.13 -2.09
N CYS A 155 -19.43 3.02 -1.09
CA CYS A 155 -18.37 2.01 -1.05
C CYS A 155 -18.96 0.61 -0.75
N LEU A 156 -18.68 -0.37 -1.60
CA LEU A 156 -19.11 -1.75 -1.43
C LEU A 156 -18.48 -2.39 -0.17
N PRO A 157 -19.16 -3.37 0.47
CA PRO A 157 -18.57 -4.15 1.54
C PRO A 157 -17.29 -4.87 1.08
N THR A 158 -16.23 -4.79 1.90
CA THR A 158 -14.90 -5.36 1.62
C THR A 158 -14.47 -6.37 2.69
N PHE A 159 -15.17 -6.45 3.83
CA PHE A 159 -14.82 -7.35 4.94
C PHE A 159 -16.00 -8.22 5.42
N SER A 160 -15.82 -9.53 5.66
CA SER A 160 -14.58 -10.31 5.44
C SER A 160 -14.42 -10.70 3.97
N SER A 161 -13.19 -11.03 3.54
CA SER A 161 -12.90 -11.42 2.15
C SER A 161 -13.77 -12.57 1.62
N SER A 162 -14.18 -13.49 2.51
CA SER A 162 -15.03 -14.64 2.18
C SER A 162 -16.53 -14.32 2.18
N LYS A 163 -16.99 -13.38 3.01
CA LYS A 163 -18.39 -12.94 3.14
C LYS A 163 -18.41 -11.46 3.51
N PRO A 164 -18.33 -10.56 2.53
CA PRO A 164 -18.24 -9.14 2.81
C PRO A 164 -19.59 -8.61 3.30
N THR A 165 -19.65 -8.22 4.57
CA THR A 165 -20.85 -7.69 5.25
C THR A 165 -20.70 -6.24 5.70
N ARG A 166 -19.48 -5.71 5.70
CA ARG A 166 -19.18 -4.32 6.04
C ARG A 166 -18.06 -3.75 5.18
N THR A 167 -18.08 -2.44 5.01
CA THR A 167 -17.05 -1.68 4.32
C THR A 167 -15.95 -1.31 5.31
N ILE A 168 -14.74 -1.76 5.01
CA ILE A 168 -13.50 -1.18 5.52
C ILE A 168 -12.79 -0.52 4.34
N VAL A 169 -12.23 0.65 4.58
CA VAL A 169 -11.36 1.36 3.64
C VAL A 169 -9.92 1.07 4.02
#